data_AF-A0A7S4Q9D1-F1
#
_entry.id   AF-A0A7S4Q9D1-F1
#
_cell.length_a   1.000
_cell.length_b   1.000
_cell.length_c   1.000
_cell.angle_alpha   90.00
_cell.angle_beta   90.00
_cell.angle_gamma   90.00
#
_symmetry.space_group_name_H-M   'P 1'
#
loop_
_entity.id
_entity.type
_entity.pdbx_description
1 polymer ?
#
loop_
_entity_poly.entity_id
_entity_poly.type
_entity_poly.pdbx_seq_one_letter_code
_entity_poly.pdbx_strand_id
1 'polypeptide(L)'
;EDAWPALELPPRNGASAMRLLCRPFPLPARAFAPSPPLCPWHLASRFSSAAPIRPRLERHEERLKRLLRSLRLPKPTSFVAFGSKLPLPLSALPREGLGIGPKEPPPMSYLAGFFDGDGCVTVQGNNSGCQLKVAQSVQHAGVLALFLRAFGGSIGASAPRSGSRHALLTWVLGGDGCRQAAQALSSSSALKREQLRIAAAWPRCPHRRQDLKEEMKRLKRSECAALDAAARWEYLAGLVDAEGCIRVAGTSGIRLEIAQKQLPILSFLAAWLADSIPGCTPRVYRKRGAFALRVHTLAANRRIFERLLDAGLLQKREAAEIAMSYTRESHAECRQRLAPLVGNQARYSRLDAAGCARAQELARLRSRVYRRQEIDAAVGLVQRLRREIDVLAQQHAAECALARVGLLRRDIRSLLRRGASRAALPGRVALPA
;
A
#
# COMPACT_ATOMS: atom_id res chain seq x y z
N GLU A 1 -4.35 -32.23 25.71
CA GLU A 1 -4.52 -31.13 26.66
C GLU A 1 -3.14 -30.73 27.10
N ASP A 2 -2.49 -29.85 26.35
CA ASP A 2 -1.03 -29.80 26.38
C ASP A 2 -0.57 -28.46 26.92
N ALA A 3 0.01 -28.54 28.12
CA ALA A 3 0.52 -27.45 28.93
C ALA A 3 1.57 -26.60 28.19
N TRP A 4 1.48 -25.30 28.38
CA TRP A 4 2.53 -24.34 28.04
C TRP A 4 3.67 -24.47 29.06
N PRO A 5 4.95 -24.50 28.66
CA PRO A 5 6.02 -24.28 29.62
C PRO A 5 6.04 -22.79 30.00
N ALA A 6 5.93 -22.54 31.30
CA ALA A 6 6.15 -21.23 31.90
C ALA A 6 7.60 -20.82 31.62
N LEU A 7 7.78 -19.66 30.98
CA LEU A 7 9.06 -18.96 30.99
C LEU A 7 9.13 -18.20 32.32
N GLU A 8 9.92 -18.72 33.24
CA GLU A 8 10.37 -17.97 34.42
C GLU A 8 11.19 -16.77 33.96
N LEU A 9 10.78 -15.58 34.41
CA LEU A 9 11.57 -14.36 34.27
C LEU A 9 12.58 -14.32 35.42
N PRO A 10 13.85 -13.98 35.17
CA PRO A 10 14.83 -13.86 36.24
C PRO A 10 14.50 -12.64 37.12
N PRO A 11 14.92 -12.67 38.41
CA PRO A 11 14.59 -11.63 39.36
C PRO A 11 15.25 -10.31 38.99
N ARG A 12 14.51 -9.22 39.25
CA ARG A 12 15.00 -7.85 39.18
C ARG A 12 15.90 -7.57 40.37
N ASN A 13 17.21 -7.53 40.17
CA ASN A 13 18.13 -6.83 41.06
C ASN A 13 18.81 -5.70 40.29
N GLY A 14 18.80 -4.52 40.90
CA GLY A 14 19.34 -3.28 40.36
C GLY A 14 20.82 -3.07 40.72
N ALA A 15 21.34 -2.04 40.04
CA ALA A 15 22.55 -1.26 40.32
C ALA A 15 23.94 -1.89 40.08
N SER A 16 24.75 -1.06 39.41
CA SER A 16 26.22 -1.03 39.35
C SER A 16 26.95 -2.10 38.55
N ALA A 17 27.46 -1.73 37.37
CA ALA A 17 28.90 -1.55 37.16
C ALA A 17 29.19 -1.13 35.72
N MET A 18 29.80 0.05 35.60
CA MET A 18 30.43 0.58 34.41
C MET A 18 31.90 0.10 34.39
N ARG A 19 32.42 -0.19 33.18
CA ARG A 19 33.84 -0.38 32.78
C ARG A 19 34.39 -1.81 32.70
N LEU A 20 35.26 -1.98 31.68
CA LEU A 20 36.23 -3.06 31.37
C LEU A 20 35.59 -4.27 30.64
N LEU A 21 35.95 -4.71 29.42
CA LEU A 21 37.18 -4.64 28.64
C LEU A 21 36.90 -4.70 27.13
N CYS A 22 37.56 -3.83 26.35
CA CYS A 22 37.90 -4.11 24.96
C CYS A 22 39.31 -4.72 24.93
N ARG A 23 39.45 -5.96 24.45
CA ARG A 23 40.71 -6.50 23.94
C ARG A 23 40.45 -7.23 22.61
N PRO A 24 41.22 -6.95 21.55
CA PRO A 24 41.13 -7.66 20.29
C PRO A 24 41.90 -8.99 20.37
N PHE A 25 41.31 -10.04 19.80
CA PHE A 25 41.99 -11.31 19.51
C PHE A 25 42.86 -11.15 18.25
N PRO A 26 44.13 -11.61 18.22
CA PRO A 26 44.87 -11.74 16.98
C PRO A 26 44.43 -13.04 16.28
N LEU A 27 43.98 -12.93 15.03
CA LEU A 27 43.82 -14.09 14.14
C LEU A 27 45.09 -14.25 13.29
N PRO A 28 45.63 -15.46 13.11
CA PRO A 28 46.75 -15.68 12.22
C PRO A 28 46.31 -15.61 10.76
N ALA A 29 47.08 -14.88 9.96
CA ALA A 29 46.95 -14.82 8.52
C ALA A 29 47.29 -16.18 7.89
N ARG A 30 46.29 -16.88 7.36
CA ARG A 30 46.49 -17.96 6.39
C ARG A 30 46.00 -17.48 5.03
N ALA A 31 46.93 -17.43 4.08
CA ALA A 31 46.65 -17.17 2.67
C ALA A 31 45.76 -18.30 2.12
N PHE A 32 44.54 -17.94 1.71
CA PHE A 32 43.66 -18.81 0.93
C PHE A 32 43.82 -18.46 -0.55
N ALA A 33 44.22 -19.44 -1.35
CA ALA A 33 44.13 -19.36 -2.80
C ALA A 33 42.65 -19.20 -3.23
N PRO A 34 42.35 -18.41 -4.27
CA PRO A 34 40.98 -18.23 -4.75
C PRO A 34 40.46 -19.55 -5.32
N SER A 35 39.51 -20.16 -4.61
CA SER A 35 38.71 -21.25 -5.15
C SER A 35 37.79 -20.69 -6.26
N PRO A 36 37.52 -21.46 -7.35
CA PRO A 36 36.59 -21.04 -8.38
C PRO A 36 35.21 -20.75 -7.78
N PRO A 37 34.41 -19.83 -8.37
CA PRO A 37 33.10 -19.50 -7.85
C PRO A 37 32.19 -20.74 -7.89
N LEU A 38 32.04 -21.38 -6.73
CA LEU A 38 31.09 -22.45 -6.53
C LEU A 38 29.69 -21.91 -6.82
N CYS A 39 29.05 -22.49 -7.82
CA CYS A 39 27.66 -22.20 -8.16
C CYS A 39 26.80 -22.44 -6.89
N PRO A 40 26.01 -21.46 -6.39
CA PRO A 40 25.35 -21.53 -5.08
C PRO A 40 24.38 -22.70 -4.86
N TRP A 41 24.12 -23.50 -5.90
CA TRP A 41 23.14 -24.59 -5.89
C TRP A 41 23.63 -25.88 -5.20
N HIS A 42 24.92 -26.03 -4.91
CA HIS A 42 25.46 -27.28 -4.33
C HIS A 42 25.24 -27.45 -2.82
N LEU A 43 24.88 -26.40 -2.07
CA LEU A 43 24.48 -26.52 -0.65
C LEU A 43 23.04 -27.03 -0.45
N ALA A 44 22.27 -27.18 -1.53
CA ALA A 44 20.89 -27.68 -1.47
C ALA A 44 20.78 -29.21 -1.34
N SER A 45 21.87 -29.97 -1.54
CA SER A 45 21.86 -31.44 -1.47
C SER A 45 21.69 -31.99 -0.05
N ARG A 46 21.84 -31.16 1.00
CA ARG A 46 21.58 -31.56 2.40
C ARG A 46 20.11 -31.49 2.81
N PHE A 47 19.21 -31.06 1.93
CA PHE A 47 17.77 -30.95 2.19
C PHE A 47 16.92 -31.79 1.22
N SER A 48 17.35 -33.01 0.88
CA SER A 48 16.59 -33.96 0.04
C SER A 48 15.20 -34.35 0.58
N SER A 49 14.76 -33.85 1.75
CA SER A 49 13.35 -33.85 2.16
C SER A 49 12.85 -32.46 2.58
N ALA A 50 12.87 -31.49 1.67
CA ALA A 50 12.20 -30.20 1.90
C ALA A 50 10.67 -30.33 2.12
N ALA A 51 10.05 -31.43 1.66
CA ALA A 51 8.61 -31.70 1.77
C ALA A 51 8.05 -31.64 3.21
N PRO A 52 8.64 -32.30 4.24
CA PRO A 52 8.17 -32.21 5.62
C PRO A 52 8.30 -30.83 6.29
N ILE A 53 9.13 -29.91 5.75
CA ILE A 53 9.38 -28.61 6.38
C ILE A 53 8.24 -27.62 6.09
N ARG A 54 7.65 -27.69 4.89
CA ARG A 54 6.65 -26.70 4.43
C ARG A 54 5.42 -26.61 5.36
N PRO A 55 4.74 -27.70 5.77
CA PRO A 55 3.59 -27.61 6.67
C PRO A 55 3.95 -27.03 8.05
N ARG A 56 5.20 -27.18 8.50
CA ARG A 56 5.68 -26.56 9.74
C ARG A 56 5.84 -25.04 9.58
N LEU A 57 6.42 -24.59 8.45
CA LEU A 57 6.56 -23.17 8.13
C LEU A 57 5.20 -22.47 7.96
N GLU A 58 4.25 -23.10 7.26
CA GLU A 58 2.89 -22.55 7.07
C GLU A 58 2.14 -22.40 8.40
N ARG A 59 2.20 -23.40 9.29
CA ARG A 59 1.64 -23.30 10.64
C ARG A 59 2.29 -22.17 11.45
N HIS A 60 3.61 -22.01 11.32
CA HIS A 60 4.34 -20.93 12.00
C HIS A 60 3.97 -19.56 11.43
N GLU A 61 3.86 -19.43 10.11
CA GLU A 61 3.38 -18.23 9.41
C GLU A 61 2.00 -17.82 9.93
N GLU A 62 1.05 -18.75 10.03
CA GLU A 62 -0.30 -18.46 10.53
C GLU A 62 -0.32 -18.07 12.01
N ARG A 63 0.53 -18.67 12.85
CA ARG A 63 0.73 -18.22 14.25
C ARG A 63 1.23 -16.78 14.30
N LEU A 64 2.23 -16.43 13.48
CA LEU A 64 2.76 -15.08 13.42
C LEU A 64 1.75 -14.07 12.85
N LYS A 65 0.96 -14.42 11.83
CA LYS A 65 -0.13 -13.56 11.33
C LYS A 65 -1.21 -13.34 12.39
N ARG A 66 -1.55 -14.35 13.19
CA ARG A 66 -2.46 -14.19 14.34
C ARG A 66 -1.88 -13.25 15.39
N LEU A 67 -0.61 -13.40 15.74
CA LEU A 67 0.08 -12.48 16.64
C LEU A 67 0.09 -11.05 16.09
N LEU A 68 0.48 -10.85 14.83
CA LEU A 68 0.49 -9.55 14.17
C LEU A 68 -0.89 -8.87 14.21
N ARG A 69 -1.97 -9.64 14.00
CA ARG A 69 -3.35 -9.13 14.08
C ARG A 69 -3.80 -8.78 15.51
N SER A 70 -3.23 -9.42 16.54
CA SER A 70 -3.58 -9.16 17.94
C SER A 70 -2.80 -8.01 18.58
N LEU A 71 -1.70 -7.59 17.97
CA LEU A 71 -0.96 -6.39 18.40
C LEU A 71 -1.82 -5.14 18.20
N ARG A 72 -1.85 -4.26 19.20
CA ARG A 72 -2.45 -2.92 19.18
C ARG A 72 -1.32 -1.90 19.14
N LEU A 73 -1.39 -1.00 18.17
CA LEU A 73 -0.44 0.10 18.09
C LEU A 73 -0.89 1.26 18.99
N PRO A 74 0.05 1.98 19.62
CA PRO A 74 -0.28 3.19 20.35
C PRO A 74 -0.92 4.22 19.40
N LYS A 75 -1.84 5.02 19.94
CA LYS A 75 -2.46 6.10 19.18
C LYS A 75 -1.37 7.12 18.78
N PRO A 76 -1.25 7.51 17.50
CA PRO A 76 -0.27 8.50 17.11
C PRO A 76 -0.62 9.85 17.75
N THR A 77 0.40 10.50 18.33
CA THR A 77 0.32 11.84 18.94
C THR A 77 0.81 12.94 18.01
N SER A 78 1.48 12.55 16.92
CA SER A 78 1.98 13.46 15.88
C SER A 78 2.17 12.74 14.56
N PHE A 79 2.36 13.49 13.48
CA PHE A 79 2.74 12.99 12.16
C PHE A 79 3.69 13.95 11.46
N VAL A 80 4.38 13.48 10.42
CA VAL A 80 5.28 14.33 9.62
C VAL A 80 4.60 14.66 8.29
N ALA A 81 4.60 15.94 7.93
CA ALA A 81 4.13 16.44 6.65
C ALA A 81 5.06 17.55 6.16
N PHE A 82 5.57 17.43 4.94
CA PHE A 82 6.43 18.44 4.30
C PHE A 82 7.64 18.84 5.17
N GLY A 83 8.30 17.86 5.80
CA GLY A 83 9.45 18.07 6.68
C GLY A 83 9.12 18.49 8.12
N SER A 84 7.87 18.89 8.40
CA SER A 84 7.45 19.37 9.72
C SER A 84 6.72 18.30 10.52
N LYS A 85 7.01 18.21 11.83
CA LYS A 85 6.30 17.33 12.77
C LYS A 85 5.12 18.07 13.38
N LEU A 86 3.92 17.55 13.17
CA LEU A 86 2.65 18.18 13.55
C LEU A 86 1.96 17.41 14.68
N PRO A 87 1.47 18.09 15.73
CA PRO A 87 0.77 17.45 16.84
C PRO A 87 -0.63 16.96 16.44
N LEU A 88 -1.20 16.03 17.22
CA LEU A 88 -2.57 15.55 17.08
C LEU A 88 -3.35 15.66 18.40
N PRO A 89 -4.63 16.07 18.38
CA PRO A 89 -5.37 16.53 17.20
C PRO A 89 -4.87 17.88 16.70
N LEU A 90 -4.93 18.09 15.38
CA LEU A 90 -4.59 19.36 14.75
C LEU A 90 -5.90 20.04 14.34
N SER A 91 -6.35 21.05 15.08
CA SER A 91 -7.47 21.91 14.70
C SER A 91 -6.99 23.09 13.85
N ALA A 92 -7.93 23.75 13.16
CA ALA A 92 -7.67 24.92 12.33
C ALA A 92 -6.96 26.01 13.13
N LEU A 93 -5.64 26.04 13.02
CA LEU A 93 -4.82 27.22 13.30
C LEU A 93 -5.02 28.22 12.14
N PRO A 94 -4.78 29.53 12.38
CA PRO A 94 -4.86 30.54 11.33
C PRO A 94 -4.11 30.10 10.07
N ARG A 95 -4.75 30.24 8.89
CA ARG A 95 -4.25 29.73 7.59
C ARG A 95 -2.82 30.17 7.27
N GLU A 96 -2.41 31.33 7.76
CA GLU A 96 -1.15 31.99 7.45
C GLU A 96 0.00 31.60 8.39
N GLY A 97 -0.29 31.05 9.57
CA GLY A 97 0.72 30.84 10.62
C GLY A 97 1.40 29.48 10.64
N LEU A 98 0.91 28.51 9.86
CA LEU A 98 1.37 27.13 10.00
C LEU A 98 2.73 26.88 9.35
N GLY A 99 3.07 27.58 8.25
CA GLY A 99 4.27 27.26 7.46
C GLY A 99 4.27 25.81 6.95
N ILE A 100 3.10 25.16 6.89
CA ILE A 100 2.96 23.75 6.49
C ILE A 100 2.61 23.68 5.01
N GLY A 101 3.40 22.93 4.27
CA GLY A 101 3.12 22.60 2.88
C GLY A 101 4.17 23.09 1.89
N PRO A 102 4.00 22.73 0.61
CA PRO A 102 4.74 23.36 -0.48
C PRO A 102 4.52 24.88 -0.47
N LYS A 103 5.48 25.65 -1.02
CA LYS A 103 5.35 27.11 -1.11
C LYS A 103 4.02 27.48 -1.80
N GLU A 104 3.75 26.86 -2.93
CA GLU A 104 2.51 27.01 -3.69
C GLU A 104 1.50 25.93 -3.31
N PRO A 105 0.22 26.28 -3.08
CA PRO A 105 -0.82 25.30 -2.84
C PRO A 105 -1.04 24.44 -4.10
N PRO A 106 -1.38 23.15 -3.96
CA PRO A 106 -1.70 22.33 -5.12
C PRO A 106 -2.94 22.89 -5.84
N PRO A 107 -3.03 22.70 -7.16
CA PRO A 107 -4.19 23.13 -7.93
C PRO A 107 -5.47 22.45 -7.43
N MET A 108 -6.61 23.14 -7.52
CA MET A 108 -7.91 22.63 -7.06
C MET A 108 -8.29 21.30 -7.72
N SER A 109 -7.92 21.12 -8.99
CA SER A 109 -8.10 19.88 -9.75
C SER A 109 -7.39 18.69 -9.10
N TYR A 110 -6.17 18.87 -8.58
CA TYR A 110 -5.45 17.83 -7.83
C TYR A 110 -6.22 17.44 -6.56
N LEU A 111 -6.66 18.42 -5.77
CA LEU A 111 -7.43 18.14 -4.54
C LEU A 111 -8.74 17.44 -4.85
N ALA A 112 -9.42 17.81 -5.95
CA ALA A 112 -10.63 17.16 -6.41
C ALA A 112 -10.39 15.71 -6.86
N GLY A 113 -9.34 15.44 -7.63
CA GLY A 113 -8.96 14.09 -8.04
C GLY A 113 -8.63 13.19 -6.86
N PHE A 114 -7.89 13.73 -5.88
CA PHE A 114 -7.61 13.01 -4.63
C PHE A 114 -8.87 12.74 -3.82
N PHE A 115 -9.75 13.73 -3.70
CA PHE A 115 -11.03 13.59 -3.00
C PHE A 115 -11.95 12.58 -3.71
N ASP A 116 -11.91 12.49 -5.03
CA ASP A 116 -12.67 11.53 -5.81
C ASP A 116 -12.18 10.09 -5.65
N GLY A 117 -10.91 9.88 -5.32
CA GLY A 117 -10.42 8.59 -4.81
C GLY A 117 -10.81 8.38 -3.35
N ASP A 118 -10.06 8.99 -2.43
CA ASP A 118 -10.09 8.67 -0.99
C ASP A 118 -10.99 9.59 -0.14
N GLY A 119 -11.54 10.64 -0.73
CA GLY A 119 -12.48 11.53 -0.06
C GLY A 119 -13.86 10.91 0.13
N CYS A 120 -14.61 11.43 1.10
CA CYS A 120 -15.95 10.98 1.40
C CYS A 120 -16.82 12.15 1.84
N VAL A 121 -18.04 12.20 1.31
CA VAL A 121 -19.10 13.08 1.80
C VAL A 121 -20.01 12.26 2.71
N THR A 122 -20.15 12.71 3.96
CA THR A 122 -20.94 12.03 4.99
C THR A 122 -21.93 12.97 5.65
N VAL A 123 -23.15 12.49 5.85
CA VAL A 123 -24.13 13.16 6.71
C VAL A 123 -23.81 12.80 8.17
N GLN A 124 -23.79 13.80 9.06
CA GLN A 124 -23.57 13.59 10.49
C GLN A 124 -24.70 12.75 11.11
N GLY A 125 -24.43 12.14 12.26
CA GLY A 125 -25.48 11.50 13.07
C GLY A 125 -26.61 12.49 13.36
N ASN A 126 -27.84 12.00 13.47
CA ASN A 126 -29.07 12.80 13.66
C ASN A 126 -29.35 13.82 12.55
N ASN A 127 -28.71 13.68 11.38
CA ASN A 127 -28.86 14.62 10.25
C ASN A 127 -28.58 16.08 10.66
N SER A 128 -27.70 16.32 11.64
CA SER A 128 -27.39 17.68 12.11
C SER A 128 -26.62 18.51 11.06
N GLY A 129 -25.93 17.85 10.13
CA GLY A 129 -25.14 18.51 9.09
C GLY A 129 -24.48 17.55 8.11
N CYS A 130 -23.69 18.12 7.20
CA CYS A 130 -22.82 17.40 6.28
C CYS A 130 -21.34 17.57 6.71
N GLN A 131 -20.50 16.61 6.33
CA GLN A 131 -19.07 16.63 6.55
C GLN A 131 -18.31 16.10 5.33
N LEU A 132 -17.22 16.77 4.99
CA LEU A 132 -16.18 16.22 4.11
C LEU A 132 -15.14 15.49 4.96
N LYS A 133 -14.68 14.35 4.47
CA LYS A 133 -13.66 13.53 5.13
C LYS A 133 -12.64 13.02 4.14
N VAL A 134 -11.37 13.01 4.55
CA VAL A 134 -10.30 12.32 3.84
C VAL A 134 -9.52 11.55 4.88
N ALA A 135 -9.33 10.24 4.66
CA ALA A 135 -8.57 9.39 5.58
C ALA A 135 -7.29 8.92 4.89
N GLN A 136 -6.18 8.94 5.61
CA GLN A 136 -4.88 8.49 5.10
C GLN A 136 -4.09 7.74 6.16
N SER A 137 -3.14 6.92 5.70
CA SER A 137 -2.16 6.34 6.62
C SER A 137 -1.27 7.46 7.20
N VAL A 138 -0.79 7.28 8.43
CA VAL A 138 0.17 8.23 9.04
C VAL A 138 1.40 8.47 8.16
N GLN A 139 1.80 7.48 7.35
CA GLN A 139 2.96 7.58 6.46
C GLN A 139 2.71 8.45 5.22
N HIS A 140 1.44 8.68 4.85
CA HIS A 140 1.04 9.47 3.69
C HIS A 140 0.13 10.65 4.09
N ALA A 141 0.21 11.07 5.36
CA ALA A 141 -0.65 12.11 5.92
C ALA A 141 -0.39 13.52 5.39
N GLY A 142 0.66 13.72 4.56
CA GLY A 142 0.97 15.02 3.96
C GLY A 142 -0.21 15.65 3.21
N VAL A 143 -0.99 14.83 2.48
CA VAL A 143 -2.18 15.33 1.77
C VAL A 143 -3.26 15.88 2.71
N LEU A 144 -3.36 15.36 3.95
CA LEU A 144 -4.34 15.86 4.91
C LEU A 144 -4.01 17.30 5.33
N ALA A 145 -2.72 17.63 5.42
CA ALA A 145 -2.27 18.99 5.67
C ALA A 145 -2.58 19.93 4.49
N LEU A 146 -2.62 19.43 3.25
CA LEU A 146 -3.08 20.20 2.09
C LEU A 146 -4.57 20.53 2.17
N PHE A 147 -5.41 19.55 2.53
CA PHE A 147 -6.84 19.80 2.77
C PHE A 147 -7.06 20.77 3.94
N LEU A 148 -6.30 20.63 5.03
CA LEU A 148 -6.34 21.54 6.17
C LEU A 148 -5.96 22.97 5.76
N ARG A 149 -4.90 23.15 4.98
CA ARG A 149 -4.47 24.47 4.49
C ARG A 149 -5.50 25.08 3.53
N ALA A 150 -6.00 24.30 2.58
CA ALA A 150 -6.93 24.78 1.56
C ALA A 150 -8.31 25.14 2.15
N PHE A 151 -8.82 24.34 3.09
CA PHE A 151 -10.22 24.40 3.50
C PHE A 151 -10.45 24.56 5.01
N GLY A 152 -9.39 24.50 5.84
CA GLY A 152 -9.52 24.46 7.29
C GLY A 152 -9.95 23.08 7.80
N GLY A 153 -10.65 23.03 8.93
CA GLY A 153 -11.13 21.78 9.54
C GLY A 153 -10.18 21.24 10.61
N SER A 154 -10.18 19.92 10.81
CA SER A 154 -9.31 19.28 11.79
C SER A 154 -8.78 17.94 11.31
N ILE A 155 -7.58 17.57 11.79
CA ILE A 155 -6.96 16.27 11.57
C ILE A 155 -6.89 15.55 12.91
N GLY A 156 -7.52 14.39 12.98
CA GLY A 156 -7.53 13.52 14.16
C GLY A 156 -6.97 12.13 13.86
N ALA A 157 -6.42 11.49 14.88
CA ALA A 157 -6.11 10.07 14.81
C ALA A 157 -7.38 9.23 14.98
N SER A 158 -7.58 8.26 14.09
CA SER A 158 -8.61 7.24 14.24
C SER A 158 -8.32 6.30 15.44
N ALA A 159 -9.30 5.47 15.80
CA ALA A 159 -9.16 4.47 16.87
C ALA A 159 -7.92 3.57 16.69
N PRO A 160 -7.35 3.05 17.79
CA PRO A 160 -6.18 2.16 17.75
C PRO A 160 -6.39 0.99 16.77
N ARG A 161 -5.37 0.71 15.96
CA ARG A 161 -5.43 -0.35 14.93
C ARG A 161 -4.61 -1.57 15.31
N SER A 162 -4.94 -2.68 14.65
CA SER A 162 -4.20 -3.94 14.73
C SER A 162 -2.84 -3.82 14.03
N GLY A 163 -1.84 -4.61 14.44
CA GLY A 163 -0.48 -4.56 13.88
C GLY A 163 -0.39 -4.85 12.37
N SER A 164 -1.43 -5.43 11.76
CA SER A 164 -1.54 -5.62 10.31
C SER A 164 -1.98 -4.37 9.53
N ARG A 165 -2.45 -3.31 10.21
CA ARG A 165 -3.00 -2.09 9.60
C ARG A 165 -2.27 -0.87 10.14
N HIS A 166 -1.85 0.02 9.25
CA HIS A 166 -1.29 1.31 9.65
C HIS A 166 -2.34 2.12 10.43
N ALA A 167 -1.86 2.91 11.39
CA ALA A 167 -2.66 3.96 11.99
C ALA A 167 -3.18 4.89 10.89
N LEU A 168 -4.44 5.30 10.99
CA LEU A 168 -5.05 6.25 10.08
C LEU A 168 -5.24 7.59 10.78
N LEU A 169 -5.01 8.64 10.02
CA LEU A 169 -5.44 9.98 10.33
C LEU A 169 -6.61 10.34 9.43
N THR A 170 -7.48 11.21 9.94
CA THR A 170 -8.66 11.65 9.20
C THR A 170 -8.74 13.16 9.28
N TRP A 171 -8.72 13.80 8.12
CA TRP A 171 -9.16 15.18 7.99
C TRP A 171 -10.69 15.22 7.94
N VAL A 172 -11.30 16.10 8.73
CA VAL A 172 -12.75 16.30 8.79
C VAL A 172 -13.06 17.79 8.71
N LEU A 173 -14.07 18.14 7.93
CA LEU A 173 -14.60 19.49 7.82
C LEU A 173 -16.13 19.47 7.85
N GLY A 174 -16.73 20.29 8.72
CA GLY A 174 -18.19 20.45 8.86
C GLY A 174 -18.62 21.91 8.79
N GLY A 175 -19.92 22.17 8.98
CA GLY A 175 -20.47 23.54 9.07
C GLY A 175 -20.36 24.34 7.76
N ASP A 176 -20.18 25.66 7.86
CA ASP A 176 -20.05 26.54 6.69
C ASP A 176 -18.78 26.30 5.88
N GLY A 177 -17.67 25.98 6.54
CA GLY A 177 -16.43 25.60 5.85
C GLY A 177 -16.66 24.39 4.93
N CYS A 178 -17.43 23.39 5.37
CA CYS A 178 -17.81 22.24 4.55
C CYS A 178 -18.59 22.67 3.29
N ARG A 179 -19.53 23.61 3.41
CA ARG A 179 -20.31 24.10 2.26
C ARG A 179 -19.40 24.79 1.23
N GLN A 180 -18.54 25.69 1.69
CA GLN A 180 -17.59 26.42 0.82
C GLN A 180 -16.60 25.47 0.14
N ALA A 181 -16.01 24.54 0.91
CA ALA A 181 -15.09 23.54 0.36
C ALA A 181 -15.79 22.61 -0.64
N ALA A 182 -17.03 22.20 -0.36
CA ALA A 182 -17.79 21.37 -1.27
C ALA A 182 -18.12 22.09 -2.58
N GLN A 183 -18.48 23.38 -2.50
CA GLN A 183 -18.68 24.22 -3.68
C GLN A 183 -17.40 24.30 -4.53
N ALA A 184 -16.26 24.61 -3.90
CA ALA A 184 -14.97 24.69 -4.59
C ALA A 184 -14.59 23.36 -5.26
N LEU A 185 -14.65 22.24 -4.53
CA LEU A 185 -14.31 20.91 -5.05
C LEU A 185 -15.29 20.45 -6.15
N SER A 186 -16.57 20.79 -6.06
CA SER A 186 -17.58 20.35 -7.03
C SER A 186 -17.30 20.80 -8.47
N SER A 187 -16.62 21.94 -8.63
CA SER A 187 -16.23 22.48 -9.94
C SER A 187 -15.24 21.59 -10.70
N SER A 188 -14.40 20.86 -9.96
CA SER A 188 -13.28 20.07 -10.49
C SER A 188 -13.39 18.57 -10.20
N SER A 189 -14.36 18.15 -9.39
CA SER A 189 -14.65 16.73 -9.12
C SER A 189 -15.40 16.12 -10.31
N ALA A 190 -15.07 14.90 -10.68
CA ALA A 190 -15.85 14.10 -11.62
C ALA A 190 -16.77 13.14 -10.84
N LEU A 191 -16.20 12.29 -9.98
CA LEU A 191 -16.90 11.17 -9.36
C LEU A 191 -17.86 11.58 -8.25
N LYS A 192 -17.49 12.59 -7.48
CA LYS A 192 -18.24 13.02 -6.29
C LYS A 192 -18.95 14.36 -6.49
N ARG A 193 -19.08 14.85 -7.73
CA ARG A 193 -19.62 16.18 -8.06
C ARG A 193 -21.00 16.42 -7.47
N GLU A 194 -21.95 15.51 -7.73
CA GLU A 194 -23.33 15.67 -7.25
C GLU A 194 -23.42 15.57 -5.72
N GLN A 195 -22.64 14.67 -5.10
CA GLN A 195 -22.58 14.59 -3.64
C GLN A 195 -22.00 15.89 -3.04
N LEU A 196 -21.03 16.50 -3.69
CA LEU A 196 -20.45 17.79 -3.29
C LEU A 196 -21.43 18.95 -3.50
N ARG A 197 -22.21 18.95 -4.59
CA ARG A 197 -23.29 19.94 -4.81
C ARG A 197 -24.35 19.87 -3.71
N ILE A 198 -24.80 18.66 -3.36
CA ILE A 198 -25.72 18.46 -2.22
C ILE A 198 -25.10 18.97 -0.91
N ALA A 199 -23.81 18.70 -0.67
CA ALA A 199 -23.13 19.19 0.53
C ALA A 199 -22.96 20.71 0.56
N ALA A 200 -22.72 21.35 -0.59
CA ALA A 200 -22.63 22.80 -0.73
C ALA A 200 -23.98 23.47 -0.42
N ALA A 201 -25.07 22.88 -0.90
CA ALA A 201 -26.44 23.35 -0.68
C ALA A 201 -27.11 22.74 0.56
N TRP A 202 -26.35 22.17 1.51
CA TRP A 202 -26.93 21.39 2.61
C TRP A 202 -27.89 22.23 3.47
N PRO A 203 -29.18 21.84 3.57
CA PRO A 203 -30.22 22.72 4.10
C PRO A 203 -30.15 22.86 5.62
N ARG A 204 -30.71 23.96 6.12
CA ARG A 204 -30.89 24.17 7.57
C ARG A 204 -32.09 23.40 8.13
N CYS A 205 -33.11 23.13 7.32
CA CYS A 205 -34.34 22.49 7.78
C CYS A 205 -34.22 20.95 7.87
N PRO A 206 -34.63 20.30 8.99
CA PRO A 206 -34.45 18.86 9.19
C PRO A 206 -35.10 17.94 8.15
N HIS A 207 -36.32 18.22 7.69
CA HIS A 207 -37.03 17.33 6.75
C HIS A 207 -36.26 17.19 5.43
N ARG A 208 -35.84 18.30 4.82
CA ARG A 208 -35.05 18.28 3.57
C ARG A 208 -33.72 17.54 3.71
N ARG A 209 -33.12 17.52 4.91
CA ARG A 209 -31.86 16.79 5.14
C ARG A 209 -32.04 15.28 5.03
N GLN A 210 -33.22 14.77 5.38
CA GLN A 210 -33.50 13.35 5.27
C GLN A 210 -33.64 12.94 3.80
N ASP A 211 -34.34 13.74 2.99
CA ASP A 211 -34.47 13.51 1.55
C ASP A 211 -33.11 13.51 0.85
N LEU A 212 -32.30 14.56 1.10
CA LEU A 212 -30.96 14.68 0.52
C LEU A 212 -30.01 13.57 1.01
N LYS A 213 -30.18 13.06 2.23
CA LYS A 213 -29.40 11.92 2.73
C LYS A 213 -29.70 10.65 1.94
N GLU A 214 -30.97 10.38 1.64
CA GLU A 214 -31.35 9.24 0.80
C GLU A 214 -30.85 9.44 -0.63
N GLU A 215 -30.92 10.66 -1.16
CA GLU A 215 -30.34 10.99 -2.46
C GLU A 215 -28.81 10.76 -2.49
N MET A 216 -28.06 11.20 -1.48
CA MET A 216 -26.62 10.93 -1.38
C MET A 216 -26.30 9.43 -1.31
N LYS A 217 -27.15 8.62 -0.66
CA LYS A 217 -27.00 7.16 -0.66
C LYS A 217 -27.24 6.57 -2.06
N ARG A 218 -28.25 7.07 -2.78
CA ARG A 218 -28.53 6.69 -4.18
C ARG A 218 -27.34 7.01 -5.08
N LEU A 219 -26.80 8.24 -4.99
CA LEU A 219 -25.65 8.69 -5.78
C LEU A 219 -24.37 7.87 -5.55
N LYS A 220 -24.21 7.22 -4.40
CA LYS A 220 -23.07 6.29 -4.17
C LYS A 220 -23.16 5.00 -4.98
N ARG A 221 -24.34 4.69 -5.53
CA ARG A 221 -24.61 3.50 -6.36
C ARG A 221 -24.75 3.85 -7.84
N SER A 222 -25.09 5.10 -8.16
CA SER A 222 -25.25 5.60 -9.52
C SER A 222 -23.92 5.76 -10.25
N GLU A 223 -23.98 5.69 -11.58
CA GLU A 223 -22.86 6.03 -12.45
C GLU A 223 -22.62 7.54 -12.49
N CYS A 224 -21.36 7.93 -12.69
CA CYS A 224 -20.96 9.33 -12.79
C CYS A 224 -21.31 9.89 -14.17
N ALA A 225 -21.91 11.09 -14.22
CA ALA A 225 -22.36 11.73 -15.45
C ALA A 225 -21.37 12.75 -16.05
N ALA A 226 -20.37 13.21 -15.30
CA ALA A 226 -19.64 14.43 -15.64
C ALA A 226 -18.12 14.25 -15.66
N LEU A 227 -17.62 13.63 -16.73
CA LEU A 227 -16.25 13.13 -16.82
C LEU A 227 -15.24 14.17 -17.33
N ASP A 228 -15.69 15.29 -17.94
CA ASP A 228 -14.78 16.28 -18.54
C ASP A 228 -13.77 16.87 -17.57
N ALA A 229 -14.15 17.04 -16.30
CA ALA A 229 -13.22 17.53 -15.27
C ALA A 229 -12.05 16.57 -15.01
N ALA A 230 -12.20 15.29 -15.36
CA ALA A 230 -11.16 14.30 -15.24
C ALA A 230 -10.12 14.34 -16.37
N ALA A 231 -10.36 15.08 -17.46
CA ALA A 231 -9.42 15.25 -18.58
C ALA A 231 -8.32 16.29 -18.28
N ARG A 232 -7.73 16.22 -17.08
CA ARG A 232 -6.67 17.12 -16.63
C ARG A 232 -5.60 16.32 -15.90
N TRP A 233 -4.33 16.61 -16.21
CA TRP A 233 -3.21 15.89 -15.60
C TRP A 233 -3.14 16.09 -14.08
N GLU A 234 -3.49 17.27 -13.58
CA GLU A 234 -3.49 17.56 -12.14
C GLU A 234 -4.56 16.75 -11.42
N TYR A 235 -5.76 16.64 -12.01
CA TYR A 235 -6.82 15.76 -11.51
C TYR A 235 -6.35 14.30 -11.49
N LEU A 236 -5.76 13.84 -12.59
CA LEU A 236 -5.24 12.47 -12.65
C LEU A 236 -4.13 12.24 -11.62
N ALA A 237 -3.24 13.21 -11.38
CA ALA A 237 -2.21 13.12 -10.34
C ALA A 237 -2.82 12.93 -8.95
N GLY A 238 -3.84 13.73 -8.60
CA GLY A 238 -4.57 13.56 -7.36
C GLY A 238 -5.24 12.19 -7.25
N LEU A 239 -5.89 11.74 -8.32
CA LEU A 239 -6.55 10.43 -8.36
C LEU A 239 -5.54 9.27 -8.27
N VAL A 240 -4.38 9.37 -8.92
CA VAL A 240 -3.29 8.39 -8.83
C VAL A 240 -2.71 8.36 -7.42
N ASP A 241 -2.56 9.50 -6.76
CA ASP A 241 -2.11 9.55 -5.38
C ASP A 241 -3.10 8.90 -4.40
N ALA A 242 -4.41 8.95 -4.67
CA ALA A 242 -5.39 8.19 -3.90
C ALA A 242 -5.45 6.70 -4.31
N GLU A 243 -5.80 6.39 -5.54
CA GLU A 243 -6.22 5.04 -6.01
C GLU A 243 -5.19 4.33 -6.92
N GLY A 244 -4.15 5.06 -7.33
CA GLY A 244 -3.12 4.54 -8.22
C GLY A 244 -2.16 3.56 -7.55
N CYS A 245 -1.56 2.69 -8.36
CA CYS A 245 -0.52 1.75 -7.98
C CYS A 245 0.59 1.77 -9.04
N ILE A 246 1.79 2.19 -8.61
CA ILE A 246 3.02 2.15 -9.42
C ILE A 246 3.83 0.94 -8.98
N ARG A 247 4.20 0.06 -9.90
CA ARG A 247 4.99 -1.14 -9.60
C ARG A 247 5.86 -1.58 -10.76
N VAL A 248 6.98 -2.22 -10.43
CA VAL A 248 7.80 -2.99 -11.37
C VAL A 248 7.21 -4.39 -11.52
N ALA A 249 6.85 -4.77 -12.74
CA ALA A 249 6.32 -6.09 -13.06
C ALA A 249 7.43 -7.16 -13.00
N GLY A 250 7.05 -8.42 -12.78
CA GLY A 250 8.01 -9.51 -12.55
C GLY A 250 8.88 -9.88 -13.76
N THR A 251 8.44 -9.59 -14.98
CA THR A 251 9.11 -10.08 -16.19
C THR A 251 9.65 -9.02 -17.13
N SER A 252 9.13 -7.79 -17.16
CA SER A 252 9.69 -6.67 -17.97
C SER A 252 8.80 -5.43 -17.84
N GLY A 253 9.24 -4.41 -17.12
CA GLY A 253 8.64 -3.08 -17.20
C GLY A 253 7.97 -2.58 -15.93
N ILE A 254 7.59 -1.32 -16.01
CA ILE A 254 6.83 -0.59 -14.99
C ILE A 254 5.35 -0.60 -15.35
N ARG A 255 4.50 -0.43 -14.35
CA ARG A 255 3.06 -0.48 -14.51
C ARG A 255 2.39 0.52 -13.60
N LEU A 256 1.62 1.42 -14.21
CA LEU A 256 0.55 2.17 -13.58
C LEU A 256 -0.75 1.35 -13.64
N GLU A 257 -1.43 1.26 -12.50
CA GLU A 257 -2.76 0.68 -12.38
C GLU A 257 -3.63 1.58 -11.50
N ILE A 258 -4.83 1.94 -11.94
CA ILE A 258 -5.80 2.74 -11.17
C ILE A 258 -7.01 1.85 -10.94
N ALA A 259 -7.37 1.60 -9.68
CA ALA A 259 -8.54 0.82 -9.34
C ALA A 259 -9.73 1.73 -9.02
N GLN A 260 -10.93 1.40 -9.53
CA GLN A 260 -12.13 2.17 -9.21
C GLN A 260 -13.38 1.28 -9.31
N LYS A 261 -14.39 1.56 -8.49
CA LYS A 261 -15.67 0.84 -8.50
C LYS A 261 -16.54 1.21 -9.70
N GLN A 262 -16.45 2.45 -10.14
CA GLN A 262 -17.22 2.97 -11.28
C GLN A 262 -16.44 2.72 -12.57
N LEU A 263 -17.00 1.94 -13.49
CA LEU A 263 -16.42 1.67 -14.80
C LEU A 263 -16.33 2.91 -15.70
N PRO A 264 -17.36 3.79 -15.79
CA PRO A 264 -17.35 4.92 -16.73
C PRO A 264 -16.12 5.82 -16.65
N ILE A 265 -15.66 6.16 -15.44
CA ILE A 265 -14.46 6.98 -15.26
C ILE A 265 -13.19 6.29 -15.77
N LEU A 266 -13.07 4.97 -15.63
CA LEU A 266 -11.90 4.26 -16.12
C LEU A 266 -11.93 4.16 -17.64
N SER A 267 -13.11 3.96 -18.24
CA SER A 267 -13.26 3.98 -19.70
C SER A 267 -12.91 5.34 -20.27
N PHE A 268 -13.38 6.42 -19.65
CA PHE A 268 -13.03 7.79 -20.02
C PHE A 268 -11.53 8.06 -19.89
N LEU A 269 -10.93 7.73 -18.74
CA LEU A 269 -9.49 7.91 -18.55
C LEU A 269 -8.67 7.06 -19.54
N ALA A 270 -9.16 5.89 -19.93
CA ALA A 270 -8.51 5.07 -20.95
C ALA A 270 -8.53 5.76 -22.32
N ALA A 271 -9.69 6.26 -22.77
CA ALA A 271 -9.79 7.00 -24.02
C ALA A 271 -8.89 8.25 -24.00
N TRP A 272 -9.03 9.07 -22.96
CA TRP A 272 -8.23 10.30 -22.80
C TRP A 272 -6.72 10.05 -22.76
N LEU A 273 -6.26 8.98 -22.09
CA LEU A 273 -4.84 8.60 -22.07
C LEU A 273 -4.34 8.09 -23.42
N ALA A 274 -5.19 7.40 -24.20
CA ALA A 274 -4.85 6.96 -25.55
C ALA A 274 -4.66 8.16 -26.49
N ASP A 275 -5.55 9.15 -26.36
CA ASP A 275 -5.49 10.39 -27.16
C ASP A 275 -4.32 11.29 -26.74
N SER A 276 -4.06 11.41 -25.44
CA SER A 276 -3.05 12.33 -24.89
C SER A 276 -1.62 11.82 -25.02
N ILE A 277 -1.40 10.51 -25.15
CA ILE A 277 -0.08 9.88 -25.16
C ILE A 277 0.05 8.95 -26.37
N PRO A 278 0.78 9.35 -27.43
CA PRO A 278 0.96 8.53 -28.62
C PRO A 278 1.49 7.12 -28.29
N GLY A 279 0.81 6.09 -28.80
CA GLY A 279 1.14 4.68 -28.57
C GLY A 279 0.72 4.14 -27.19
N CYS A 280 -0.02 4.91 -26.41
CA CYS A 280 -0.61 4.43 -25.17
C CYS A 280 -1.80 3.50 -25.47
N THR A 281 -1.78 2.30 -24.90
CA THR A 281 -2.85 1.29 -25.05
C THR A 281 -3.38 0.90 -23.67
N PRO A 282 -4.11 1.82 -22.99
CA PRO A 282 -4.69 1.53 -21.69
C PRO A 282 -5.76 0.44 -21.82
N ARG A 283 -5.82 -0.45 -20.84
CA ARG A 283 -6.82 -1.52 -20.77
C ARG A 283 -7.60 -1.43 -19.47
N VAL A 284 -8.91 -1.47 -19.57
CA VAL A 284 -9.81 -1.59 -18.42
C VAL A 284 -10.22 -3.05 -18.27
N TYR A 285 -10.12 -3.60 -17.06
CA TYR A 285 -10.53 -4.98 -16.77
C TYR A 285 -11.16 -5.09 -15.39
N ARG A 286 -11.95 -6.14 -15.19
CA ARG A 286 -12.61 -6.42 -13.91
C ARG A 286 -11.61 -6.96 -12.88
N LYS A 287 -11.64 -6.43 -11.65
CA LYS A 287 -10.76 -6.84 -10.53
C LYS A 287 -11.62 -6.98 -9.28
N ARG A 288 -11.74 -8.21 -8.72
CA ARG A 288 -12.52 -8.56 -7.51
C ARG A 288 -13.25 -7.39 -6.80
N GLY A 289 -14.51 -7.16 -7.17
CA GLY A 289 -15.37 -6.13 -6.56
C GLY A 289 -15.19 -4.69 -7.09
N ALA A 290 -14.37 -4.51 -8.12
CA ALA A 290 -14.07 -3.23 -8.77
C ALA A 290 -13.62 -3.45 -10.24
N PHE A 291 -13.18 -2.38 -10.86
CA PHE A 291 -12.51 -2.34 -12.14
C PHE A 291 -11.11 -1.75 -11.97
N ALA A 292 -10.25 -1.96 -12.96
CA ALA A 292 -8.93 -1.35 -12.97
C ALA A 292 -8.51 -0.96 -14.39
N LEU A 293 -7.98 0.25 -14.52
CA LEU A 293 -7.28 0.73 -15.70
C LEU A 293 -5.80 0.37 -15.56
N ARG A 294 -5.17 -0.10 -16.63
CA ARG A 294 -3.75 -0.46 -16.64
C ARG A 294 -3.09 -0.06 -17.95
N VAL A 295 -1.87 0.46 -17.85
CA VAL A 295 -1.01 0.76 -19.00
C VAL A 295 0.14 -0.23 -19.04
N HIS A 296 0.34 -0.90 -20.18
CA HIS A 296 1.26 -2.03 -20.32
C HIS A 296 2.63 -1.67 -20.91
N THR A 297 2.71 -0.65 -21.75
CA THR A 297 3.95 -0.31 -22.48
C THR A 297 4.86 0.54 -21.61
N LEU A 298 6.16 0.20 -21.58
CA LEU A 298 7.17 0.92 -20.79
C LEU A 298 7.25 2.39 -21.20
N ALA A 299 7.28 2.67 -22.51
CA ALA A 299 7.35 4.02 -23.06
C ALA A 299 6.15 4.89 -22.66
N ALA A 300 4.92 4.37 -22.76
CA ALA A 300 3.74 5.14 -22.37
C ALA A 300 3.70 5.38 -20.86
N ASN A 301 4.04 4.38 -20.03
CA ASN A 301 4.11 4.59 -18.58
C ASN A 301 5.12 5.68 -18.22
N ARG A 302 6.30 5.74 -18.87
CA ARG A 302 7.28 6.80 -18.62
C ARG A 302 6.72 8.19 -18.96
N ARG A 303 6.13 8.35 -20.14
CA ARG A 303 5.49 9.62 -20.54
C ARG A 303 4.36 10.02 -19.59
N ILE A 304 3.56 9.06 -19.14
CA ILE A 304 2.52 9.31 -18.14
C ILE A 304 3.14 9.77 -16.81
N PHE A 305 4.20 9.10 -16.33
CA PHE A 305 4.85 9.51 -15.09
C PHE A 305 5.49 10.88 -15.18
N GLU A 306 6.13 11.23 -16.29
CA GLU A 306 6.62 12.58 -16.58
C GLU A 306 5.48 13.61 -16.46
N ARG A 307 4.37 13.41 -17.19
CA ARG A 307 3.21 14.31 -17.10
C ARG A 307 2.60 14.40 -15.70
N LEU A 308 2.55 13.30 -14.96
CA LEU A 308 2.03 13.29 -13.59
C LEU A 308 2.97 14.05 -12.63
N LEU A 309 4.29 13.89 -12.78
CA LEU A 309 5.28 14.61 -11.99
C LEU A 309 5.19 16.11 -12.25
N ASP A 310 5.09 16.52 -13.52
CA ASP A 310 4.91 17.91 -13.92
C ASP A 310 3.59 18.50 -13.38
N ALA A 311 2.53 17.68 -13.36
CA ALA A 311 1.22 18.06 -12.83
C ALA A 311 1.12 17.99 -11.29
N GLY A 312 2.24 17.76 -10.60
CA GLY A 312 2.32 17.82 -9.15
C GLY A 312 1.91 16.53 -8.42
N LEU A 313 2.24 15.35 -8.96
CA LEU A 313 2.14 14.07 -8.21
C LEU A 313 2.98 14.18 -6.92
N LEU A 314 2.36 13.89 -5.76
CA LEU A 314 2.98 14.11 -4.45
C LEU A 314 3.27 12.81 -3.71
N GLN A 315 2.23 12.05 -3.34
CA GLN A 315 2.37 10.87 -2.48
C GLN A 315 3.16 9.76 -3.18
N LYS A 316 2.98 9.61 -4.49
CA LYS A 316 3.63 8.59 -5.31
C LYS A 316 4.77 9.15 -6.17
N ARG A 317 5.24 10.37 -5.89
CA ARG A 317 6.34 11.04 -6.59
C ARG A 317 7.60 10.16 -6.65
N GLU A 318 8.12 9.76 -5.49
CA GLU A 318 9.34 8.94 -5.40
C GLU A 318 9.17 7.60 -6.13
N ALA A 319 7.97 7.01 -6.05
CA ALA A 319 7.67 5.77 -6.77
C ALA A 319 7.66 5.96 -8.30
N ALA A 320 7.13 7.09 -8.78
CA ALA A 320 7.18 7.45 -10.20
C ALA A 320 8.62 7.72 -10.66
N GLU A 321 9.43 8.43 -9.88
CA GLU A 321 10.84 8.71 -10.18
C GLU A 321 11.68 7.42 -10.27
N ILE A 322 11.50 6.48 -9.33
CA ILE A 322 12.14 5.15 -9.41
C ILE A 322 11.67 4.38 -10.65
N ALA A 323 10.37 4.47 -10.98
CA ALA A 323 9.84 3.82 -12.17
C ALA A 323 10.39 4.44 -13.46
N MET A 324 10.67 5.75 -13.48
CA MET A 324 11.30 6.44 -14.61
C MET A 324 12.73 5.94 -14.84
N SER A 325 13.51 5.70 -13.78
CA SER A 325 14.87 5.16 -13.86
C SER A 325 14.95 3.66 -14.18
N TYR A 326 13.80 2.98 -14.37
CA TYR A 326 13.78 1.54 -14.63
C TYR A 326 14.44 1.19 -15.96
N THR A 327 15.40 0.27 -15.91
CA THR A 327 15.94 -0.46 -17.06
C THR A 327 15.82 -1.97 -16.79
N ARG A 328 16.22 -2.80 -17.75
CA ARG A 328 16.23 -4.25 -17.53
C ARG A 328 17.28 -4.63 -16.48
N GLU A 329 18.41 -3.95 -16.50
CA GLU A 329 19.56 -4.13 -15.61
C GLU A 329 19.24 -3.63 -14.19
N SER A 330 18.51 -2.51 -14.06
CA SER A 330 18.14 -1.94 -12.76
C SER A 330 16.87 -2.56 -12.14
N HIS A 331 16.32 -3.64 -12.71
CA HIS A 331 15.04 -4.23 -12.28
C HIS A 331 15.01 -4.60 -10.79
N ALA A 332 16.04 -5.32 -10.32
CA ALA A 332 16.12 -5.77 -8.94
C ALA A 332 16.21 -4.59 -7.96
N GLU A 333 17.04 -3.60 -8.28
CA GLU A 333 17.21 -2.37 -7.49
C GLU A 333 15.91 -1.56 -7.45
N CYS A 334 15.29 -1.29 -8.59
CA CYS A 334 14.02 -0.55 -8.67
C CYS A 334 12.94 -1.23 -7.84
N ARG A 335 12.86 -2.57 -7.90
CA ARG A 335 11.91 -3.35 -7.09
C ARG A 335 12.20 -3.22 -5.60
N GLN A 336 13.47 -3.23 -5.20
CA GLN A 336 13.89 -3.04 -3.80
C GLN A 336 13.59 -1.62 -3.30
N ARG A 337 13.79 -0.59 -4.14
CA ARG A 337 13.51 0.82 -3.81
C ARG A 337 12.01 1.13 -3.77
N LEU A 338 11.22 0.55 -4.67
CA LEU A 338 9.75 0.66 -4.65
C LEU A 338 9.10 -0.12 -3.51
N ALA A 339 9.76 -1.18 -3.03
CA ALA A 339 9.24 -2.08 -2.03
C ALA A 339 8.66 -1.39 -0.77
N PRO A 340 9.35 -0.41 -0.15
CA PRO A 340 8.83 0.34 1.00
C PRO A 340 7.77 1.40 0.67
N LEU A 341 7.67 1.85 -0.59
CA LEU A 341 6.79 2.95 -1.01
C LEU A 341 5.38 2.49 -1.39
N VAL A 342 5.22 1.22 -1.75
CA VAL A 342 3.93 0.65 -2.12
C VAL A 342 3.25 -0.01 -0.93
N GLY A 343 1.91 -0.05 -0.97
CA GLY A 343 1.09 -0.57 0.14
C GLY A 343 1.46 -1.97 0.62
N ASN A 344 1.27 -2.20 1.93
CA ASN A 344 1.65 -3.45 2.61
C ASN A 344 0.83 -4.69 2.22
N GLN A 345 -0.21 -4.56 1.40
CA GLN A 345 -1.13 -5.64 1.01
C GLN A 345 -0.39 -6.83 0.39
N ALA A 346 0.69 -6.58 -0.35
CA ALA A 346 1.52 -7.59 -1.00
C ALA A 346 2.92 -7.74 -0.37
N ARG A 347 3.17 -7.13 0.81
CA ARG A 347 4.50 -7.13 1.44
C ARG A 347 5.00 -8.55 1.73
N TYR A 348 4.15 -9.41 2.28
CA TYR A 348 4.50 -10.78 2.59
C TYR A 348 4.44 -11.71 1.37
N SER A 349 3.78 -11.35 0.28
CA SER A 349 3.78 -12.15 -0.95
C SER A 349 4.89 -11.76 -1.93
N ARG A 350 5.68 -10.74 -1.61
CA ARG A 350 6.75 -10.25 -2.49
C ARG A 350 7.93 -11.22 -2.49
N LEU A 351 8.30 -11.64 -3.69
CA LEU A 351 9.52 -12.41 -3.94
C LEU A 351 10.75 -11.50 -3.86
N ASP A 352 11.80 -12.00 -3.24
CA ASP A 352 13.16 -11.46 -3.35
C ASP A 352 13.79 -11.79 -4.72
N ALA A 353 15.04 -11.39 -4.95
CA ALA A 353 15.72 -11.62 -6.22
C ALA A 353 15.80 -13.12 -6.58
N ALA A 354 16.17 -13.96 -5.60
CA ALA A 354 16.26 -15.40 -5.78
C ALA A 354 14.88 -16.04 -6.05
N GLY A 355 13.85 -15.60 -5.34
CA GLY A 355 12.46 -16.01 -5.55
C GLY A 355 11.94 -15.60 -6.93
N CYS A 356 12.30 -14.41 -7.41
CA CYS A 356 12.01 -13.97 -8.77
C CYS A 356 12.70 -14.85 -9.82
N ALA A 357 13.98 -15.16 -9.66
CA ALA A 357 14.71 -16.05 -10.56
C ALA A 357 14.06 -17.44 -10.63
N ARG A 358 13.73 -18.04 -9.48
CA ARG A 358 12.99 -19.32 -9.42
C ARG A 358 11.62 -19.25 -10.09
N ALA A 359 10.87 -18.16 -9.89
CA ALA A 359 9.55 -17.99 -10.49
C ALA A 359 9.64 -17.84 -12.02
N GLN A 360 10.67 -17.16 -12.53
CA GLN A 360 10.95 -17.06 -13.97
C GLN A 360 11.32 -18.42 -14.55
N GLU A 361 12.16 -19.18 -13.86
CA GLU A 361 12.54 -20.52 -14.30
C GLU A 361 11.34 -21.47 -14.34
N LEU A 362 10.48 -21.45 -13.30
CA LEU A 362 9.20 -22.18 -13.30
C LEU A 362 8.32 -21.80 -14.48
N ALA A 363 8.23 -20.51 -14.81
CA ALA A 363 7.46 -20.05 -15.96
C ALA A 363 8.07 -20.58 -17.27
N ARG A 364 9.40 -20.53 -17.42
CA ARG A 364 10.12 -21.04 -18.59
C ARG A 364 9.87 -22.53 -18.80
N LEU A 365 9.99 -23.35 -17.75
CA LEU A 365 9.75 -24.79 -17.81
C LEU A 365 8.29 -25.10 -18.16
N ARG A 366 7.33 -24.39 -17.56
CA ARG A 366 5.89 -24.55 -17.90
C ARG A 366 5.61 -24.20 -19.36
N SER A 367 6.19 -23.14 -19.90
CA SER A 367 6.07 -22.79 -21.31
C SER A 367 6.74 -23.81 -22.24
N ARG A 368 7.79 -24.53 -21.79
CA ARG A 368 8.39 -25.64 -22.55
C ARG A 368 7.50 -26.87 -22.56
N VAL A 369 6.86 -27.19 -21.43
CA VAL A 369 5.87 -28.28 -21.34
C VAL A 369 4.70 -27.97 -22.27
N TYR A 370 4.09 -26.79 -22.16
CA TYR A 370 2.95 -26.39 -22.98
C TYR A 370 3.21 -26.55 -24.48
N ARG A 371 4.35 -26.04 -24.98
CA ARG A 371 4.73 -26.13 -26.41
C ARG A 371 5.03 -27.54 -26.92
N ARG A 372 5.20 -28.52 -26.03
CA ARG A 372 5.62 -29.89 -26.38
C ARG A 372 4.57 -30.94 -26.01
N GLN A 373 3.42 -30.52 -25.47
CA GLN A 373 2.37 -31.45 -25.04
C GLN A 373 1.70 -32.18 -26.20
N GLU A 374 1.73 -31.63 -27.41
CA GLU A 374 1.06 -32.17 -28.61
C GLU A 374 2.00 -33.03 -29.48
N ILE A 375 3.25 -33.22 -29.07
CA ILE A 375 4.24 -34.00 -29.85
C ILE A 375 4.42 -35.37 -29.18
N ASP A 376 3.88 -36.43 -29.77
CA ASP A 376 3.93 -37.80 -29.23
C ASP A 376 5.36 -38.29 -28.97
N ALA A 377 6.32 -37.93 -29.83
CA ALA A 377 7.74 -38.24 -29.63
C ALA A 377 8.36 -37.57 -28.39
N ALA A 378 7.69 -36.61 -27.76
CA ALA A 378 8.20 -35.85 -26.62
C ALA A 378 7.70 -36.34 -25.25
N VAL A 379 6.94 -37.44 -25.16
CA VAL A 379 6.32 -37.91 -23.90
C VAL A 379 7.35 -38.04 -22.76
N GLY A 380 8.48 -38.70 -22.98
CA GLY A 380 9.51 -38.89 -21.95
C GLY A 380 10.15 -37.57 -21.48
N LEU A 381 10.31 -36.61 -22.39
CA LEU A 381 10.85 -35.29 -22.07
C LEU A 381 9.83 -34.44 -21.31
N VAL A 382 8.56 -34.48 -21.70
CA VAL A 382 7.48 -33.79 -20.97
C VAL A 382 7.37 -34.31 -19.55
N GLN A 383 7.44 -35.63 -19.34
CA GLN A 383 7.45 -36.22 -18.00
C GLN A 383 8.64 -35.73 -17.17
N ARG A 384 9.85 -35.67 -17.76
CA ARG A 384 11.05 -35.15 -17.09
C ARG A 384 10.87 -33.68 -16.67
N LEU A 385 10.39 -32.83 -17.58
CA LEU A 385 10.13 -31.41 -17.30
C LEU A 385 9.06 -31.21 -16.22
N ARG A 386 8.02 -32.06 -16.18
CA ARG A 386 6.99 -32.01 -15.11
C ARG A 386 7.61 -32.32 -13.74
N ARG A 387 8.43 -33.37 -13.64
CA ARG A 387 9.16 -33.69 -12.40
C ARG A 387 10.05 -32.52 -11.96
N GLU A 388 10.76 -31.90 -12.90
CA GLU A 388 11.60 -30.72 -12.63
C GLU A 388 10.77 -29.52 -12.12
N ILE A 389 9.62 -29.25 -12.75
CA ILE A 389 8.67 -28.23 -12.31
C ILE A 389 8.19 -28.51 -10.88
N ASP A 390 7.85 -29.77 -10.56
CA ASP A 390 7.34 -30.14 -9.24
C ASP A 390 8.40 -29.93 -8.15
N VAL A 391 9.64 -30.39 -8.39
CA VAL A 391 10.76 -30.17 -7.47
C VAL A 391 11.02 -28.69 -7.26
N LEU A 392 11.14 -27.92 -8.34
CA LEU A 392 11.40 -26.48 -8.27
C LEU A 392 10.24 -25.72 -7.62
N ALA A 393 8.99 -26.13 -7.84
CA ALA A 393 7.81 -25.52 -7.23
C ALA A 393 7.76 -25.77 -5.71
N GLN A 394 8.10 -26.98 -5.27
CA GLN A 394 8.20 -27.31 -3.85
C GLN A 394 9.30 -26.49 -3.16
N GLN A 395 10.49 -26.42 -3.77
CA GLN A 395 11.59 -25.61 -3.28
C GLN A 395 11.20 -24.12 -3.21
N HIS A 396 10.65 -23.58 -4.30
CA HIS A 396 10.20 -22.20 -4.35
C HIS A 396 9.18 -21.90 -3.25
N ALA A 397 8.19 -22.77 -3.04
CA ALA A 397 7.18 -22.60 -1.99
C ALA A 397 7.79 -22.61 -0.58
N ALA A 398 8.70 -23.55 -0.29
CA ALA A 398 9.37 -23.65 1.00
C ALA A 398 10.22 -22.41 1.31
N GLU A 399 11.03 -21.96 0.35
CA GLU A 399 11.86 -20.77 0.51
C GLU A 399 11.02 -19.50 0.66
N CYS A 400 9.92 -19.37 -0.09
CA CYS A 400 8.99 -18.26 0.09
C CYS A 400 8.34 -18.26 1.48
N ALA A 401 7.95 -19.43 1.99
CA ALA A 401 7.39 -19.55 3.34
C ALA A 401 8.42 -19.17 4.42
N LEU A 402 9.67 -19.60 4.27
CA LEU A 402 10.75 -19.23 5.18
C LEU A 402 11.01 -17.72 5.18
N ALA A 403 11.09 -17.09 4.00
CA ALA A 403 11.26 -15.65 3.86
C ALA A 403 10.10 -14.87 4.51
N ARG A 404 8.85 -15.33 4.31
CA ARG A 404 7.66 -14.76 4.97
C ARG A 404 7.72 -14.82 6.48
N VAL A 405 8.09 -15.98 7.03
CA VAL A 405 8.27 -16.18 8.48
C VAL A 405 9.33 -15.22 9.02
N GLY A 406 10.49 -15.11 8.37
CA GLY A 406 11.55 -14.19 8.75
C GLY A 406 11.08 -12.74 8.77
N LEU A 407 10.37 -12.31 7.72
CA LEU A 407 9.82 -10.97 7.58
C LEU A 407 8.77 -10.66 8.66
N LEU A 408 7.84 -11.58 8.91
CA LEU A 408 6.82 -11.45 9.97
C LEU A 408 7.47 -11.30 11.35
N ARG A 409 8.49 -12.11 11.68
CA ARG A 409 9.21 -12.01 12.96
C ARG A 409 9.91 -10.66 13.11
N ARG A 410 10.49 -10.13 12.03
CA ARG A 410 11.13 -8.81 12.04
C ARG A 410 10.11 -7.69 12.25
N ASP A 411 9.00 -7.73 11.53
CA ASP A 411 7.95 -6.72 11.62
C ASP A 411 7.29 -6.74 13.01
N ILE A 412 6.95 -7.92 13.55
CA ILE A 412 6.40 -8.06 14.91
C ILE A 412 7.36 -7.48 15.95
N ARG A 413 8.66 -7.81 15.89
CA ARG A 413 9.66 -7.23 16.80
C ARG A 413 9.75 -5.71 16.67
N SER A 414 9.72 -5.18 15.45
CA SER A 414 9.71 -3.74 15.20
C SER A 414 8.48 -3.05 15.81
N LEU A 415 7.29 -3.65 15.66
CA LEU A 415 6.07 -3.11 16.25
C LEU A 415 6.13 -3.13 17.78
N LEU A 416 6.60 -4.23 18.38
CA LEU A 416 6.78 -4.32 19.84
C LEU A 416 7.75 -3.25 20.37
N ARG A 417 8.88 -3.02 19.67
CA ARG A 417 9.83 -1.94 20.01
C ARG A 417 9.21 -0.54 19.92
N ARG A 418 8.21 -0.36 19.06
CA ARG A 418 7.44 0.88 18.90
C ARG A 418 6.28 1.01 19.90
N GLY A 419 6.26 0.19 20.95
CA GLY A 419 5.24 0.24 21.99
C GLY A 419 3.93 -0.48 21.62
N ALA A 420 3.93 -1.34 20.60
CA ALA A 420 2.75 -2.17 20.37
C ALA A 420 2.56 -3.15 21.54
N SER A 421 1.32 -3.27 22.01
CA SER A 421 0.94 -4.20 23.08
C SER A 421 -0.01 -5.27 22.54
N ARG A 422 -0.05 -6.44 23.18
CA ARG A 422 -1.05 -7.46 22.84
C ARG A 422 -2.39 -7.03 23.42
N ALA A 423 -3.45 -7.00 22.60
CA ALA A 423 -4.79 -6.79 23.15
C ALA A 423 -5.08 -7.86 24.22
N ALA A 424 -5.54 -7.45 25.40
CA ALA A 424 -6.16 -8.38 26.33
C ALA A 424 -7.27 -9.12 25.58
N LEU A 425 -7.27 -10.45 25.65
CA LEU A 425 -8.34 -11.23 25.04
C LEU A 425 -9.65 -10.82 25.74
N PRO A 426 -10.64 -10.28 25.03
CA PRO A 426 -11.94 -10.01 25.63
C PRO A 426 -12.50 -11.36 26.09
N GLY A 427 -12.55 -11.61 27.40
CA GLY A 427 -13.17 -12.82 27.94
C GLY A 427 -12.32 -13.75 28.83
N ARG A 428 -11.13 -13.37 29.29
CA ARG A 428 -10.75 -13.83 30.65
C ARG A 428 -11.38 -12.85 31.63
N VAL A 429 -12.69 -13.01 31.83
CA VAL A 429 -13.31 -12.56 33.09
C VAL A 429 -12.46 -13.21 34.16
N ALA A 430 -11.79 -12.41 34.98
CA ALA A 430 -11.17 -12.94 36.18
C ALA A 430 -12.30 -13.65 36.93
N LEU A 431 -12.24 -14.98 36.99
CA LEU A 431 -13.11 -15.70 37.92
C LEU A 431 -12.84 -15.06 39.29
N PRO A 432 -13.89 -14.61 40.01
CA PRO A 432 -13.69 -14.14 41.38
C PRO A 432 -12.98 -15.26 42.16
N ALA A 433 -11.98 -14.84 42.93
CA ALA A 433 -11.09 -15.72 43.69
C ALA A 433 -11.85 -16.60 44.69
#